data_AF-A0A8D5U3K7-F1
#
_entry.id   AF-A0A8D5U3K7-F1
#
_cell.length_a   1.000
_cell.length_b   1.000
_cell.length_c   1.000
_cell.angle_alpha   90.00
_cell.angle_beta   90.00
_cell.angle_gamma   90.00
#
_symmetry.space_group_name_H-M   'P 1'
#
loop_
_entity.id
_entity.type
_entity.pdbx_description
1 polymer ?
#
loop_
_entity_poly.entity_id
_entity_poly.type
_entity_poly.pdbx_seq_one_letter_code
_entity_poly.pdbx_strand_id
1 'polypeptide(L)' 'MDELAEYVFYEFLNVKILNMIKENIKLLKSDPFKYAREKLGKDKYGNSMFSIEVTGDIRMLYSVDSINCIVFI' A
#
# COMPACT_ATOMS: atom_id res chain seq x y z
N MET A 1 9.15 9.13 2.70
CA MET A 1 7.71 9.20 3.10
C MET A 1 7.09 10.48 2.57
N ASP A 2 7.82 11.60 2.62
CA ASP A 2 7.30 12.90 2.18
C ASP A 2 6.99 12.95 0.68
N GLU A 3 7.81 12.32 -0.16
CA GLU A 3 7.60 12.32 -1.62
C GLU A 3 6.31 11.60 -2.07
N LEU A 4 6.01 10.44 -1.47
CA LEU A 4 4.73 9.73 -1.72
C LEU A 4 3.54 10.51 -1.14
N ALA A 5 3.71 11.12 0.02
CA ALA A 5 2.66 11.92 0.64
C ALA A 5 2.34 13.18 -0.19
N GLU A 6 3.37 13.84 -0.73
CA GLU A 6 3.23 14.99 -1.64
C GLU A 6 2.58 14.59 -2.96
N TYR A 7 3.01 13.48 -3.58
CA TYR A 7 2.39 12.97 -4.81
C TYR A 7 0.90 12.67 -4.62
N VAL A 8 0.57 11.95 -3.55
CA VAL A 8 -0.84 11.61 -3.26
C VAL A 8 -1.64 12.87 -2.92
N PHE A 9 -1.06 13.86 -2.23
CA PHE A 9 -1.74 15.13 -1.95
C PHE A 9 -2.03 15.94 -3.22
N TYR A 10 -1.08 15.95 -4.17
CA TYR A 10 -1.23 16.66 -5.44
C TYR A 10 -2.27 16.00 -6.35
N GLU A 11 -2.21 14.68 -6.50
CA GLU A 11 -3.11 13.92 -7.40
C GLU A 11 -4.51 13.73 -6.80
N PHE A 12 -4.63 13.59 -5.48
CA PHE A 12 -5.91 13.34 -4.81
C PHE A 12 -6.35 14.53 -3.95
N LEU A 13 -7.06 15.48 -4.58
CA LEU A 13 -7.70 16.62 -3.89
C LEU A 13 -8.72 16.19 -2.81
N ASN A 14 -9.15 14.93 -2.81
CA ASN A 14 -10.10 14.40 -1.86
C ASN A 14 -9.41 13.95 -0.56
N VAL A 15 -9.51 14.77 0.48
CA VAL A 15 -8.97 14.52 1.83
C VAL A 15 -9.42 13.18 2.42
N LYS A 16 -10.61 12.67 2.04
CA LYS A 16 -11.08 11.36 2.50
C LYS A 16 -10.23 10.23 1.95
N ILE A 17 -9.88 10.27 0.66
CA ILE A 17 -9.05 9.26 -0.01
C ILE A 17 -7.64 9.28 0.61
N LEU A 18 -7.07 10.46 0.80
CA LEU A 18 -5.79 10.66 1.49
C LEU A 18 -5.76 10.01 2.87
N ASN A 19 -6.81 10.19 3.67
CA ASN A 19 -6.90 9.58 4.99
C ASN A 19 -6.99 8.04 4.91
N MET A 20 -7.75 7.49 3.95
CA MET A 20 -7.84 6.04 3.75
C MET A 20 -6.49 5.43 3.34
N ILE A 21 -5.75 6.08 2.44
CA ILE A 21 -4.39 5.65 2.06
C ILE A 21 -3.49 5.66 3.29
N LYS A 22 -3.52 6.76 4.07
CA LYS A 22 -2.70 6.91 5.29
C LYS A 22 -3.02 5.85 6.34
N GLU A 23 -4.28 5.50 6.54
CA GLU A 23 -4.71 4.45 7.46
C GLU A 23 -4.22 3.07 7.01
N ASN A 24 -4.36 2.74 5.72
CA ASN A 24 -3.84 1.49 5.17
C ASN A 24 -2.32 1.38 5.35
N ILE A 25 -1.55 2.44 5.07
CA ILE A 25 -0.09 2.45 5.29
C ILE A 25 0.26 2.20 6.76
N LYS A 26 -0.48 2.81 7.70
CA LYS A 26 -0.26 2.58 9.15
C LYS A 26 -0.51 1.14 9.55
N LEU A 27 -1.60 0.53 9.04
CA LEU A 27 -1.92 -0.87 9.31
C LEU A 27 -0.83 -1.79 8.77
N LEU A 28 -0.42 -1.59 7.51
CA LEU A 28 0.65 -2.37 6.90
C LEU A 28 1.96 -2.27 7.67
N LYS A 29 2.35 -1.07 8.13
CA LYS A 29 3.55 -0.89 8.95
C LYS A 29 3.50 -1.63 10.29
N SER A 30 2.30 -1.89 10.82
CA SER A 30 2.15 -2.64 12.07
C SER A 30 2.28 -4.15 11.86
N ASP A 31 1.68 -4.68 10.79
CA ASP A 31 1.82 -6.07 10.36
C ASP A 31 1.33 -6.20 8.90
N PRO A 32 2.24 -6.35 7.93
CA PRO A 32 1.85 -6.32 6.52
C PRO A 32 1.12 -7.59 6.06
N PHE A 33 1.23 -8.70 6.80
CA PHE A 33 0.57 -9.97 6.46
C PHE A 33 -0.81 -10.09 7.09
N LYS A 34 -1.00 -9.56 8.29
CA LYS A 34 -2.33 -9.54 8.95
C LYS A 34 -3.34 -8.67 8.22
N TYR A 35 -2.88 -7.55 7.67
CA TYR A 35 -3.73 -6.59 6.96
C TYR A 35 -3.66 -6.72 5.44
N ALA A 36 -2.95 -7.73 4.92
CA ALA A 36 -3.01 -8.10 3.52
C ALA A 36 -4.43 -8.56 3.15
N ARG A 37 -5.00 -7.97 2.09
CA ARG A 37 -6.38 -8.25 1.68
C ARG A 37 -6.47 -9.26 0.55
N GLU A 38 -5.63 -9.12 -0.45
CA GLU A 38 -5.61 -10.01 -1.61
C GLU A 38 -4.16 -10.37 -1.95
N LYS A 39 -3.87 -11.66 -2.11
CA LYS A 39 -2.55 -12.16 -2.49
C LYS A 39 -2.47 -12.28 -4.01
N LEU A 40 -1.56 -11.54 -4.62
CA LEU A 40 -1.38 -11.48 -6.08
C LEU A 40 -0.31 -12.44 -6.61
N GLY A 41 0.48 -13.05 -5.71
CA GLY A 41 1.54 -13.99 -6.09
C GLY A 41 2.89 -13.51 -5.60
N LYS A 42 3.87 -13.42 -6.50
CA LYS A 42 5.23 -12.98 -6.20
C LYS A 42 5.68 -11.88 -7.16
N ASP A 43 6.46 -10.92 -6.64
CA ASP A 43 7.13 -9.92 -7.47
C ASP A 43 8.36 -10.50 -8.21
N LYS A 44 9.05 -9.66 -9.01
CA LYS A 44 10.26 -10.05 -9.77
C LYS A 44 11.43 -10.53 -8.90
N TYR A 45 11.41 -10.26 -7.59
CA TYR A 45 12.43 -10.67 -6.63
C TYR A 45 11.99 -11.91 -5.83
N GLY A 46 10.79 -12.43 -6.07
CA GLY A 46 10.23 -13.58 -5.37
C GLY A 46 9.53 -13.25 -4.05
N ASN A 47 9.37 -11.96 -3.72
CA ASN A 47 8.67 -11.51 -2.52
C ASN A 47 7.16 -11.66 -2.68
N SER A 48 6.43 -11.89 -1.58
CA SER A 48 4.97 -12.00 -1.66
C SER A 48 4.36 -10.64 -2.03
N MET A 49 3.50 -10.64 -3.06
CA MET A 49 2.82 -9.45 -3.55
C MET A 49 1.35 -9.47 -3.16
N PHE A 50 0.83 -8.29 -2.83
CA PHE A 50 -0.52 -8.10 -2.31
C PHE A 50 -1.18 -6.86 -2.91
N SER A 51 -2.50 -6.82 -2.83
CA SER A 51 -3.33 -5.66 -3.14
C SER A 51 -4.24 -5.29 -1.97
N ILE A 52 -4.51 -4.00 -1.86
CA ILE A 52 -5.58 -3.43 -1.04
C ILE A 52 -6.38 -2.46 -1.89
N GLU A 53 -7.68 -2.71 -2.01
CA GLU A 53 -8.60 -1.71 -2.54
C GLU A 53 -8.76 -0.56 -1.54
N VAL A 54 -8.50 0.66 -1.99
CA VAL A 54 -8.71 1.88 -1.21
C VAL A 54 -10.10 2.43 -1.50
N THR A 55 -10.45 2.53 -2.77
CA THR A 55 -11.77 2.88 -3.29
C THR A 55 -12.05 2.01 -4.53
N GLY A 56 -13.27 2.03 -5.06
CA GLY A 56 -13.61 1.22 -6.25
C GLY A 56 -12.76 1.54 -7.50
N ASP A 57 -12.08 2.68 -7.52
CA ASP A 57 -11.19 3.17 -8.58
C ASP A 57 -9.71 3.25 -8.17
N ILE A 58 -9.36 3.08 -6.89
CA ILE A 58 -7.98 3.21 -6.39
C ILE A 58 -7.58 1.94 -5.64
N ARG A 59 -6.42 1.41 -6.02
CA ARG A 59 -5.82 0.22 -5.40
C ARG A 59 -4.36 0.45 -5.09
N MET A 60 -3.93 -0.01 -3.92
CA MET A 60 -2.52 -0.06 -3.53
C MET A 60 -1.96 -1.44 -3.88
N LEU A 61 -0.87 -1.45 -4.64
CA LEU A 61 -0.07 -2.65 -4.93
C LEU A 61 1.22 -2.57 -4.14
N TYR A 62 1.57 -3.66 -3.46
CA TYR A 62 2.80 -3.71 -2.70
C TYR A 62 3.34 -5.12 -2.59
N SER A 63 4.65 -5.25 -2.41
CA SER A 63 5.29 -6.48 -1.96
C SER A 63 5.87 -6.32 -0.57
N VAL A 64 6.07 -7.46 0.10
CA VAL A 64 6.70 -7.54 1.42
C VAL A 64 7.97 -8.36 1.29
N ASP A 65 9.12 -7.74 1.52
CA ASP A 65 10.42 -8.41 1.43
C ASP A 65 10.70 -9.30 2.65
N SER A 66 11.87 -9.96 2.65
CA SER A 66 12.28 -10.88 3.71
C SER A 66 12.54 -10.23 5.07
N ILE A 67 12.64 -8.89 5.15
CA ILE A 67 12.80 -8.13 6.39
C ILE A 67 11.51 -7.40 6.79
N ASN A 68 10.37 -7.77 6.19
CA ASN A 68 9.06 -7.16 6.37
C ASN A 68 8.98 -5.68 5.93
N CYS A 69 9.85 -5.25 5.03
CA CYS A 69 9.73 -3.95 4.40
C CYS A 69 8.63 -3.97 3.34
N ILE A 70 7.82 -2.92 3.31
CA ILE A 70 6.74 -2.74 2.35
C ILE A 70 7.29 -1.95 1.16
N VAL A 71 7.22 -2.55 -0.02
CA VAL A 71 7.63 -1.93 -1.28
C VAL A 71 6.38 -1.66 -2.11
N PHE A 72 6.06 -0.40 -2.36
CA PHE A 72 4.98 -0.03 -3.29
C PHE A 72 5.48 -0.23 -4.74
N ILE A 73 4.64 -0.83 -5.58
CA ILE A 73 4.95 -1.22 -6.97
C ILE A 73 4.23 -0.31 -7.96
#